data_AF-A0A428T6U5-F1
#
_entry.id   AF-A0A428T6U5-F1
#
_cell.length_a   1.000
_cell.length_b   1.000
_cell.length_c   1.000
_cell.angle_alpha   90.00
_cell.angle_beta   90.00
_cell.angle_gamma   90.00
#
_symmetry.space_group_name_H-M   'P 1'
#
loop_
_entity.id
_entity.type
_entity.pdbx_description
1 polymer ?
#
loop_
_entity_poly.entity_id
_entity_poly.type
_entity_poly.pdbx_seq_one_letter_code
_entity_poly.pdbx_strand_id
1 'polypeptide(L)'
;MSPATRQDQLLLVPWDPESPEHIARLIEQRVQCGWNMELVEKKWRDKQRSGHKCIYWITLSPEDAGTQESLQLHFDKFPAEKAPLVDTATTIRAKPRTPTQVSIHPVGHISLDDENVEAAHLGLDFPEKGVFWIKTFLRFKSSAE
;
A
#
# COMPACT_ATOMS: atom_id res chain seq x y z
N MET A 1 -2.36 -25.60 -22.26
CA MET A 1 -1.48 -24.52 -21.77
C MET A 1 -1.66 -24.47 -20.27
N SER A 2 -0.61 -24.76 -19.50
CA SER A 2 -0.66 -24.76 -18.03
C SER A 2 -1.02 -23.36 -17.52
N PRO A 3 -1.76 -23.23 -16.40
CA PRO A 3 -1.99 -21.94 -15.77
C PRO A 3 -0.66 -21.55 -15.10
N ALA A 4 0.26 -21.00 -15.89
CA ALA A 4 1.42 -20.32 -15.35
C ALA A 4 0.87 -19.31 -14.33
N THR A 5 1.35 -19.46 -13.10
CA THR A 5 1.00 -18.66 -11.94
C THR A 5 0.94 -17.19 -12.36
N ARG A 6 -0.23 -16.56 -12.22
CA ARG A 6 -0.51 -15.15 -12.60
C ARG A 6 0.32 -14.21 -11.70
N GLN A 7 1.62 -14.14 -11.96
CA GLN A 7 2.62 -13.57 -11.05
C GLN A 7 2.67 -12.03 -11.10
N ASP A 8 2.14 -11.42 -12.17
CA ASP A 8 2.23 -9.96 -12.41
C ASP A 8 0.88 -9.23 -12.24
N GLN A 9 -0.06 -9.80 -11.49
CA GLN A 9 -1.38 -9.18 -11.30
C GLN A 9 -1.37 -7.92 -10.45
N LEU A 10 -0.36 -7.73 -9.61
CA LEU A 10 -0.32 -6.67 -8.62
C LEU A 10 0.90 -5.78 -8.83
N LEU A 11 0.67 -4.48 -8.80
CA LEU A 11 1.73 -3.48 -8.80
C LEU A 11 1.75 -2.79 -7.43
N LEU A 12 2.95 -2.68 -6.86
CA LEU A 12 3.18 -1.94 -5.62
C LEU A 12 3.65 -0.53 -5.95
N VAL A 13 2.81 0.45 -5.63
CA VAL A 13 3.11 1.86 -5.88
C VAL A 13 3.35 2.53 -4.54
N PRO A 14 4.54 3.09 -4.27
CA PRO A 14 4.84 3.65 -2.96
C PRO A 14 3.92 4.83 -2.63
N TRP A 15 3.48 4.85 -1.37
CA TRP A 15 2.68 5.93 -0.82
C TRP A 15 3.51 7.21 -0.73
N ASP A 16 2.92 8.33 -1.16
CA ASP A 16 3.54 9.65 -1.10
C ASP A 16 3.15 10.37 0.22
N PRO A 17 4.10 10.60 1.15
CA PRO A 17 3.82 11.32 2.39
C PRO A 17 3.63 12.84 2.18
N GLU A 18 3.84 13.36 0.98
CA GLU A 18 3.64 14.78 0.65
C GLU A 18 2.37 15.07 -0.15
N SER A 19 1.75 14.05 -0.76
CA SER A 19 0.50 14.23 -1.51
C SER A 19 -0.71 14.23 -0.56
N PRO A 20 -1.51 15.31 -0.51
CA PRO A 20 -2.76 15.34 0.24
C PRO A 20 -3.74 14.24 -0.17
N GLU A 21 -3.78 13.89 -1.46
CA GLU A 21 -4.66 12.84 -2.00
C GLU A 21 -4.26 11.46 -1.49
N HIS A 22 -2.95 11.17 -1.46
CA HIS A 22 -2.44 9.92 -0.89
C HIS A 22 -2.70 9.82 0.61
N ILE A 23 -2.54 10.94 1.35
CA ILE A 23 -2.83 11.00 2.78
C ILE A 23 -4.32 10.74 3.04
N ALA A 24 -5.19 11.46 2.34
CA ALA A 24 -6.64 11.33 2.48
C ALA A 24 -7.12 9.89 2.18
N ARG A 25 -6.66 9.30 1.07
CA ARG A 25 -7.02 7.92 0.73
C ARG A 25 -6.54 6.91 1.77
N LEU A 26 -5.35 7.12 2.37
CA LEU A 26 -4.85 6.21 3.39
C LEU A 26 -5.69 6.32 4.66
N ILE A 27 -6.07 7.53 5.06
CA ILE A 27 -7.00 7.75 6.18
C ILE A 27 -8.32 7.05 5.93
N GLU A 28 -8.92 7.20 4.75
CA GLU A 28 -10.18 6.51 4.37
C GLU A 28 -10.07 4.99 4.53
N GLN A 29 -8.98 4.37 4.00
CA GLN A 29 -8.77 2.94 4.14
C GLN A 29 -8.55 2.50 5.61
N ARG A 30 -7.92 3.34 6.44
CA ARG A 30 -7.74 3.05 7.87
C ARG A 30 -9.03 3.22 8.67
N VAL A 31 -9.88 4.18 8.31
CA VAL A 31 -11.24 4.31 8.88
C VAL A 31 -12.04 3.05 8.59
N GLN A 32 -11.97 2.50 7.36
CA GLN A 32 -12.62 1.23 7.02
C GLN A 32 -12.06 0.03 7.80
N CYS A 33 -10.75 0.01 8.09
CA CYS A 33 -10.14 -0.99 8.97
C CYS A 33 -10.45 -0.77 10.47
N GLY A 34 -10.92 0.42 10.82
CA GLY A 34 -11.28 0.85 12.15
C GLY A 34 -10.14 1.39 13.03
N TRP A 35 -8.86 1.24 12.67
CA TRP A 35 -7.76 1.46 13.63
C TRP A 35 -6.66 2.39 13.06
N ASN A 36 -6.03 3.17 13.96
CA ASN A 36 -4.80 3.95 13.73
C ASN A 36 -4.86 5.00 12.60
N MET A 37 -6.04 5.51 12.23
CA MET A 37 -6.18 6.55 11.20
C MET A 37 -5.48 7.85 11.61
N GLU A 38 -5.50 8.17 12.90
CA GLU A 38 -4.84 9.33 13.50
C GLU A 38 -3.31 9.28 13.42
N LEU A 39 -2.73 8.09 13.22
CA LEU A 39 -1.28 7.92 13.10
C LEU A 39 -0.75 8.25 11.70
N VAL A 40 -1.61 8.30 10.67
CA VAL A 40 -1.20 8.57 9.28
C VAL A 40 -0.43 9.87 9.20
N GLU A 41 -1.05 10.97 9.61
CA GLU A 41 -0.42 12.30 9.59
C GLU A 41 0.58 12.49 10.73
N LYS A 42 0.23 12.05 11.94
CA LYS A 42 1.01 12.35 13.15
C LYS A 42 2.33 11.59 13.26
N LYS A 43 2.46 10.45 12.58
CA LYS A 43 3.58 9.52 12.77
C LYS A 43 4.07 8.86 11.49
N TRP A 44 3.18 8.39 10.63
CA TRP A 44 3.58 7.57 9.48
C TRP A 44 4.18 8.39 8.35
N ARG A 45 3.79 9.65 8.17
CA ARG A 45 4.48 10.58 7.25
C ARG A 45 5.97 10.65 7.55
N ASP A 46 6.32 10.91 8.81
CA ASP A 46 7.73 11.06 9.21
C ASP A 46 8.48 9.73 9.15
N LYS A 47 7.82 8.61 9.50
CA LYS A 47 8.41 7.28 9.32
C LYS A 47 8.61 6.91 7.84
N GLN A 48 7.72 7.33 6.95
CA GLN A 48 7.86 7.15 5.50
C GLN A 48 9.06 7.94 4.98
N ARG A 49 9.19 9.21 5.37
CA ARG A 49 10.29 10.11 5.00
C ARG A 49 11.65 9.56 5.44
N SER A 50 11.73 9.08 6.67
CA SER A 50 12.96 8.49 7.25
C SER A 50 13.27 7.09 6.72
N GLY A 51 12.31 6.42 6.06
CA GLY A 51 12.49 5.08 5.51
C GLY A 51 12.27 3.95 6.52
N HIS A 52 11.96 4.27 7.78
CA HIS A 52 11.62 3.29 8.82
C HIS A 52 10.26 2.61 8.61
N LYS A 53 9.39 3.28 7.86
CA LYS A 53 8.13 2.73 7.37
C LYS A 53 8.12 2.89 5.87
N CYS A 54 7.66 1.88 5.15
CA CYS A 54 7.44 1.98 3.71
C CYS A 54 6.08 1.40 3.35
N ILE A 55 5.13 2.31 3.23
CA ILE A 55 3.77 2.04 2.77
C ILE A 55 3.77 2.00 1.24
N TYR A 56 3.09 1.00 0.70
CA TYR A 56 2.80 0.86 -0.72
C TYR A 56 1.30 0.69 -0.90
N TRP A 57 0.76 1.34 -1.91
CA TRP A 57 -0.51 0.97 -2.52
C TRP A 57 -0.39 -0.37 -3.22
N ILE A 58 -1.39 -1.22 -3.01
CA ILE A 58 -1.60 -2.42 -3.82
C ILE A 58 -2.55 -2.03 -4.94
N THR A 59 -2.11 -2.18 -6.18
CA THR A 59 -2.90 -1.86 -7.38
C THR A 59 -2.92 -3.08 -8.30
N LEU A 60 -3.92 -3.16 -9.19
CA LEU A 60 -3.98 -4.23 -10.19
C LEU A 60 -3.23 -3.81 -11.45
N SER A 61 -2.52 -4.74 -12.07
CA SER A 61 -1.80 -4.47 -13.33
C SER A 61 -2.79 -4.18 -14.46
N PRO A 62 -2.68 -3.05 -15.17
CA PRO A 62 -3.58 -2.74 -16.28
C PRO A 62 -3.43 -3.70 -17.46
N GLU A 63 -2.34 -4.47 -17.52
CA GLU A 63 -2.07 -5.45 -18.58
C GLU A 63 -2.79 -6.79 -18.36
N ASP A 64 -3.32 -7.05 -17.16
CA ASP A 64 -4.08 -8.27 -16.87
C ASP A 64 -5.53 -8.15 -17.36
N ALA A 65 -5.97 -9.13 -18.14
CA ALA A 65 -7.30 -9.15 -18.75
C ALA A 65 -8.46 -9.12 -17.72
N GLY A 66 -8.22 -9.53 -16.47
CA GLY A 66 -9.22 -9.53 -15.39
C GLY A 66 -9.23 -8.26 -14.54
N THR A 67 -8.34 -7.30 -14.80
CA THR A 67 -8.21 -6.08 -13.98
C THR A 67 -9.45 -5.22 -14.04
N GLN A 68 -10.02 -4.99 -15.21
CA GLN A 68 -11.20 -4.13 -15.35
C GLN A 68 -12.41 -4.67 -14.57
N GLU A 69 -12.68 -5.98 -14.67
CA GLU A 69 -13.76 -6.63 -13.93
C GLU A 69 -13.50 -6.57 -12.41
N SER A 70 -12.28 -6.88 -11.98
CA SER A 70 -11.88 -6.84 -10.57
C SER A 70 -12.01 -5.43 -9.98
N LEU A 71 -11.62 -4.40 -10.74
CA LEU A 71 -11.78 -3.00 -10.33
C LEU A 71 -13.25 -2.59 -10.28
N GLN A 72 -14.08 -3.04 -11.21
CA GLN A 72 -15.51 -2.75 -11.17
C GLN A 72 -16.15 -3.33 -9.91
N LEU A 73 -15.88 -4.61 -9.60
CA LEU A 73 -16.33 -5.25 -8.36
C LEU A 73 -15.79 -4.54 -7.10
N HIS A 74 -14.59 -3.97 -7.16
CA HIS A 74 -14.03 -3.14 -6.09
C HIS A 74 -14.82 -1.84 -5.92
N PHE A 75 -15.06 -1.10 -7.01
CA PHE A 75 -15.77 0.17 -6.98
C PHE A 75 -17.24 0.04 -6.58
N ASP A 76 -17.91 -1.04 -6.98
CA ASP A 76 -19.30 -1.29 -6.58
C ASP A 76 -19.42 -1.46 -5.07
N LYS A 77 -18.42 -2.08 -4.44
CA LYS A 77 -18.37 -2.29 -2.99
C LYS A 77 -17.79 -1.09 -2.23
N PHE A 78 -16.84 -0.37 -2.84
CA PHE A 78 -16.14 0.78 -2.26
C PHE A 78 -16.18 1.99 -3.20
N PRO A 79 -17.34 2.66 -3.35
CA PRO A 79 -17.50 3.75 -4.33
C PRO A 79 -16.54 4.93 -4.13
N ALA A 80 -16.15 5.20 -2.89
CA ALA A 80 -15.19 6.25 -2.55
C ALA A 80 -13.80 6.00 -3.17
N GLU A 81 -13.46 4.73 -3.46
CA GLU A 81 -12.15 4.38 -4.02
C GLU A 81 -12.05 4.49 -5.54
N LYS A 82 -13.16 4.82 -6.21
CA LYS A 82 -13.24 4.97 -7.67
C LYS A 82 -12.37 6.12 -8.19
N ALA A 83 -12.19 7.17 -7.42
CA ALA A 83 -11.28 8.26 -7.78
C ALA A 83 -9.83 7.75 -7.84
N PRO A 84 -9.11 7.93 -8.96
CA PRO A 84 -7.72 7.50 -9.07
C PRO A 84 -6.79 8.38 -8.23
N LEU A 85 -5.66 7.81 -7.81
CA LEU A 85 -4.49 8.58 -7.37
C LEU A 85 -3.50 8.71 -8.53
N VAL A 86 -2.53 9.61 -8.41
CA VAL A 86 -1.39 9.70 -9.32
C VAL A 86 -0.14 9.27 -8.58
N ASP A 87 0.73 8.49 -9.20
CA ASP A 87 2.02 8.17 -8.60
C ASP A 87 2.94 9.40 -8.57
N THR A 88 3.01 10.06 -7.42
CA THR A 88 3.81 11.28 -7.18
C THR A 88 5.01 11.06 -6.27
N ALA A 89 5.14 9.87 -5.65
CA ALA A 89 6.15 9.64 -4.62
C ALA A 89 7.58 9.73 -5.18
N THR A 90 8.38 10.64 -4.63
CA THR A 90 9.77 10.91 -5.05
C THR A 90 10.81 10.09 -4.29
N THR A 91 10.38 9.28 -3.33
CA THR A 91 11.28 8.41 -2.55
C THR A 91 10.69 7.02 -2.32
N ILE A 92 11.56 6.05 -2.06
CA ILE A 92 11.25 4.72 -1.49
C ILE A 92 12.31 4.45 -0.44
N ARG A 93 11.93 4.11 0.79
CA ARG A 93 12.89 3.80 1.88
C ARG A 93 13.92 4.91 2.09
N ALA A 94 13.47 6.17 2.09
CA ALA A 94 14.32 7.37 2.12
C ALA A 94 15.36 7.47 0.98
N LYS A 95 15.26 6.64 -0.06
CA LYS A 95 16.10 6.73 -1.25
C LYS A 95 15.34 7.45 -2.36
N PRO A 96 15.97 8.39 -3.08
CA PRO A 96 15.34 9.07 -4.21
C PRO A 96 14.85 8.09 -5.27
N ARG A 97 13.72 8.43 -5.89
CA ARG A 97 13.22 7.78 -7.09
C ARG A 97 12.55 8.78 -8.03
N THR A 98 12.37 8.38 -9.28
CA THR A 98 11.52 9.11 -10.21
C THR A 98 10.08 8.57 -10.12
N PRO A 99 9.08 9.42 -9.78
CA PRO A 99 7.68 9.01 -9.80
C PRO A 99 7.23 8.72 -11.24
N THR A 100 6.36 7.72 -11.41
CA THR A 100 5.89 7.33 -12.75
C THR A 100 4.87 8.31 -13.34
N GLN A 101 4.20 9.12 -12.50
CA GLN A 101 3.12 10.04 -12.90
C GLN A 101 1.90 9.35 -13.53
N VAL A 102 1.79 8.02 -13.38
CA VAL A 102 0.67 7.23 -13.89
C VAL A 102 -0.48 7.25 -12.89
N SER A 103 -1.72 7.27 -13.40
CA SER A 103 -2.91 7.12 -12.58
C SER A 103 -3.07 5.68 -12.10
N ILE A 104 -3.40 5.53 -10.81
CA ILE A 104 -3.51 4.24 -10.14
C ILE A 104 -4.85 4.15 -9.41
N HIS A 105 -5.37 2.93 -9.30
CA HIS A 105 -6.52 2.60 -8.46
C HIS A 105 -6.08 1.67 -7.33
N PRO A 106 -5.79 2.21 -6.14
CA PRO A 106 -5.46 1.38 -4.98
C PRO A 106 -6.64 0.49 -4.62
N VAL A 107 -6.38 -0.80 -4.44
CA VAL A 107 -7.33 -1.79 -3.89
C VAL A 107 -6.95 -2.21 -2.47
N GLY A 108 -6.02 -1.48 -1.87
CA GLY A 108 -5.48 -1.72 -0.53
C GLY A 108 -4.08 -1.14 -0.35
N HIS A 109 -3.46 -1.46 0.78
CA HIS A 109 -2.11 -1.04 1.10
C HIS A 109 -1.36 -2.09 1.93
N ILE A 110 -0.04 -2.07 1.82
CA ILE A 110 0.88 -2.86 2.63
C ILE A 110 1.96 -1.95 3.19
N SER A 111 2.45 -2.26 4.39
CA SER A 111 3.60 -1.56 4.97
C SER A 111 4.73 -2.53 5.28
N LEU A 112 5.93 -2.16 4.83
CA LEU A 112 7.19 -2.82 5.14
C LEU A 112 7.99 -1.90 6.07
N ASP A 113 8.10 -2.29 7.33
CA ASP A 113 8.77 -1.49 8.37
C ASP A 113 10.08 -2.18 8.73
N ASP A 114 11.16 -1.43 8.91
CA ASP A 114 12.46 -1.99 9.32
C ASP A 114 12.52 -2.30 10.83
N GLU A 115 11.57 -1.76 11.60
CA GLU A 115 11.50 -1.91 13.05
C GLU A 115 10.15 -2.42 13.54
N ASN A 116 10.19 -3.30 14.56
CA ASN A 116 9.01 -3.71 15.30
C ASN A 116 9.25 -3.78 16.82
N VAL A 117 9.22 -2.62 17.47
CA VAL A 117 9.38 -2.48 18.93
C VAL A 117 8.43 -3.38 19.73
N GLU A 118 7.19 -3.55 19.26
CA GLU A 118 6.19 -4.39 19.93
C GLU A 118 6.58 -5.88 19.93
N ALA A 119 7.36 -6.33 18.95
CA ALA A 119 7.85 -7.70 18.84
C ALA A 119 9.18 -7.93 19.57
N ALA A 120 9.79 -6.90 20.16
CA ALA A 120 11.09 -7.02 20.84
C ALA A 120 11.07 -8.07 21.97
N HIS A 121 9.93 -8.22 22.65
CA HIS A 121 9.74 -9.20 23.72
C HIS A 121 9.84 -10.67 23.26
N LEU A 122 9.75 -10.93 21.95
CA LEU A 122 9.85 -12.28 21.40
C LEU A 122 11.30 -12.79 21.37
N GLY A 123 12.31 -11.92 21.59
CA GLY A 123 13.72 -12.31 21.65
C GLY A 123 14.22 -12.98 20.38
N LEU A 124 13.66 -12.60 19.22
CA LEU A 124 13.99 -13.20 17.94
C LEU A 124 15.36 -12.71 17.47
N ASP A 125 16.26 -13.65 17.19
CA ASP A 125 17.62 -13.37 16.69
C ASP A 125 17.58 -13.12 15.17
N PHE A 126 17.18 -11.92 14.81
CA PHE A 126 17.13 -11.46 13.43
C PHE A 126 18.41 -10.69 13.06
N PRO A 127 18.86 -10.77 11.79
CA PRO A 127 19.91 -9.90 11.29
C PRO A 127 19.58 -8.40 11.51
N GLU A 128 20.58 -7.60 11.88
CA GLU A 128 20.43 -6.16 12.09
C GLU A 128 19.93 -5.40 10.85
N LYS A 129 20.11 -5.97 9.65
CA LYS A 129 19.74 -5.37 8.37
C LYS A 129 19.09 -6.40 7.45
N GLY A 130 18.22 -5.90 6.57
CA GLY A 130 17.55 -6.72 5.55
C GLY A 130 16.31 -7.46 6.05
N VAL A 131 15.88 -7.20 7.28
CA VAL A 131 14.65 -7.73 7.87
C VAL A 131 13.58 -6.65 7.78
N PHE A 132 12.39 -7.04 7.32
CA PHE A 132 11.22 -6.16 7.25
C PHE A 132 10.03 -6.84 7.90
N TRP A 133 9.24 -6.03 8.59
CA TRP A 133 8.03 -6.42 9.25
C TRP A 133 6.84 -5.95 8.43
N ILE A 134 5.92 -6.88 8.13
CA ILE A 134 4.63 -6.52 7.57
C ILE A 134 3.73 -6.10 8.74
N LYS A 135 3.69 -4.80 9.05
CA LYS A 135 2.89 -4.27 10.18
C LYS A 135 1.47 -3.92 9.80
N THR A 136 1.20 -3.81 8.50
CA THR A 136 -0.13 -3.52 7.98
C THR A 136 -0.25 -4.17 6.63
N PHE A 137 -1.32 -4.94 6.45
CA PHE A 137 -1.73 -5.50 5.17
C PHE A 137 -3.24 -5.38 5.09
N LEU A 138 -3.70 -4.59 4.14
CA LEU A 138 -5.10 -4.47 3.79
C LEU A 138 -5.23 -4.70 2.30
N ARG A 139 -6.07 -5.65 1.93
CA ARG A 139 -6.54 -5.79 0.56
C ARG A 139 -8.05 -5.95 0.62
N PHE A 140 -8.75 -5.08 -0.08
CA PHE A 140 -10.17 -5.27 -0.27
C PHE A 140 -10.39 -6.44 -1.22
N LYS A 141 -11.09 -7.46 -0.74
CA LYS A 141 -11.52 -8.59 -1.56
C LYS A 141 -12.93 -8.28 -2.06
N SER A 142 -13.06 -8.24 -3.37
CA SER A 142 -14.35 -8.34 -4.04
C SER A 142 -14.45 -9.73 -4.67
N SER A 143 -15.50 -10.46 -4.32
CA SER A 143 -15.91 -11.70 -4.97
C SER A 143 -17.36 -11.52 -5.40
N ALA A 144 -17.70 -11.96 -6.61
CA ALA A 144 -19.09 -12.25 -6.93
C ALA A 144 -19.55 -13.41 -6.03
N GLU A 145 -20.68 -13.25 -5.34
CA GLU A 145 -21.38 -14.36 -4.68
C GLU A 145 -21.99 -15.32 -5.72
#